data_AF-A0A285ZSL6-F1
#
_entry.id   AF-A0A285ZSL6-F1
#
_cell.length_a   1.000
_cell.length_b   1.000
_cell.length_c   1.000
_cell.angle_alpha   90.00
_cell.angle_beta   90.00
_cell.angle_gamma   90.00
#
_symmetry.space_group_name_H-M   'P 1'
#
loop_
_entity.id
_entity.type
_entity.pdbx_description
1 polymer ?
#
loop_
_entity_poly.entity_id
_entity_poly.type
_entity_poly.pdbx_seq_one_letter_code
_entity_poly.pdbx_strand_id
1 'polypeptide(L)'
;MRVYRCDELAVVTPPGRHLAEKIEEMGLDANDLAARMGYTPKAVNDILQGNCRITPESAISLEMVTEIPAGFWLRSQMAYDEFLSREKIKASLMDQSLWKKSFPVELDVREWVRQKKDESKSLMPLLKFFAVASPQAWDGYYKKAQLKVAFRISLAEVKDPYVTSAWIRRGEILSDQDPMEKLGQPAVRKKLKAALPEIIAFAAANKKLPKREKRITYWTPEAEVVDDCMTGLQELCRKIGIRVLFVQNFKSSPIHGMYRWYKDVPLIQLHDRFKKRETMWFTFFHELAHVLYHGKKGICLQNIEITHNYPEKEDEANCFAQKCMLEAGFDA
;
A
#
# COMPACT_ATOMS: atom_id res chain seq x y z
N MET A 1 23.29 -2.54 -3.46
CA MET A 1 22.52 -2.71 -2.20
C MET A 1 22.00 -4.15 -2.19
N ARG A 2 22.60 -5.05 -1.41
CA ARG A 2 22.19 -6.46 -1.37
C ARG A 2 20.87 -6.55 -0.61
N VAL A 3 19.79 -6.92 -1.31
CA VAL A 3 18.50 -7.27 -0.72
C VAL A 3 18.67 -8.65 -0.09
N TYR A 4 18.69 -8.72 1.23
CA TYR A 4 18.65 -10.00 1.94
C TYR A 4 17.27 -10.63 1.73
N ARG A 5 17.20 -11.72 0.96
CA ARG A 5 16.02 -12.58 0.89
C ARG A 5 15.95 -13.40 2.18
N CYS A 6 15.03 -13.06 3.06
CA CYS A 6 14.71 -13.85 4.25
C CYS A 6 13.55 -14.79 3.90
N ASP A 7 13.79 -15.77 3.03
CA ASP A 7 12.73 -16.55 2.39
C ASP A 7 12.83 -18.07 2.60
N GLU A 8 13.74 -18.53 3.47
CA GLU A 8 13.74 -19.85 4.09
C GLU A 8 13.89 -19.64 5.59
N LEU A 9 13.05 -20.28 6.40
CA LEU A 9 13.17 -20.25 7.87
C LEU A 9 14.51 -20.89 8.23
N ALA A 10 15.54 -20.05 8.41
CA ALA A 10 16.73 -20.48 9.12
C ALA A 10 16.27 -21.09 10.44
N VAL A 11 16.74 -22.30 10.76
CA VAL A 11 16.51 -22.88 12.09
C VAL A 11 17.13 -21.92 13.10
N VAL A 12 16.31 -21.13 13.78
CA VAL A 12 16.79 -20.15 14.74
C VAL A 12 17.02 -20.87 16.05
N THR A 13 18.29 -21.13 16.35
CA THR A 13 18.69 -21.76 17.61
C THR A 13 18.58 -20.74 18.75
N PRO A 14 17.91 -21.08 19.86
CA PRO A 14 17.87 -20.22 21.04
C PRO A 14 19.29 -19.97 21.58
N PRO A 15 19.62 -18.75 22.03
CA PRO A 15 20.94 -18.45 22.58
C PRO A 15 21.31 -19.32 23.78
N GLY A 16 20.31 -19.71 24.59
CA GLY A 16 20.48 -20.63 25.72
C GLY A 16 21.02 -22.00 25.31
N ARG A 17 20.69 -22.49 24.10
CA ARG A 17 21.24 -23.76 23.58
C ARG A 17 22.72 -23.60 23.22
N HIS A 18 23.10 -22.51 22.55
CA HIS A 18 24.51 -22.23 22.26
C HIS A 18 25.33 -22.08 23.54
N LEU A 19 24.75 -21.47 24.58
CA LEU A 19 25.39 -21.35 25.87
C LEU A 19 25.53 -22.71 26.55
N ALA A 20 24.51 -23.56 26.52
CA ALA A 20 24.55 -24.90 27.07
C ALA A 20 25.66 -25.76 26.44
N GLU A 21 25.75 -25.74 25.10
CA GLU A 21 26.81 -26.43 24.36
C GLU A 21 28.20 -25.91 24.76
N LYS A 22 28.34 -24.58 24.92
CA LYS A 22 29.63 -23.98 25.27
C LYS A 22 30.08 -24.32 26.69
N ILE A 23 29.18 -24.28 27.68
CA ILE A 23 29.56 -24.61 29.06
C ILE A 23 29.89 -26.10 29.21
N GLU A 24 29.20 -26.97 28.47
CA GLU A 24 29.52 -28.40 28.42
C GLU A 24 30.92 -28.63 27.84
N GLU A 25 31.29 -27.94 26.75
CA GLU A 25 32.63 -27.98 26.16
C GLU A 25 33.71 -27.53 27.16
N MET A 26 33.40 -26.53 27.99
CA MET A 26 34.30 -26.03 29.03
C MET A 26 34.34 -26.91 30.29
N GLY A 27 33.50 -27.96 30.36
CA GLY A 27 33.36 -28.81 31.54
C GLY A 27 32.73 -28.10 32.74
N LEU A 28 31.90 -27.08 32.51
CA LEU A 28 31.22 -26.28 33.54
C LEU A 28 29.74 -26.65 33.60
N ASP A 29 29.18 -26.65 34.81
CA ASP A 29 27.73 -26.71 35.00
C ASP A 29 27.09 -25.31 35.12
N ALA A 30 25.76 -25.25 35.26
CA ALA A 30 25.04 -23.99 35.41
C ALA A 30 25.38 -23.23 36.71
N ASN A 31 25.77 -23.94 37.77
CA ASN A 31 26.18 -23.33 39.04
C ASN A 31 27.57 -22.69 38.91
N ASP A 32 28.49 -23.36 38.23
CA ASP A 32 29.82 -22.84 37.93
C ASP A 32 29.74 -21.56 37.10
N LEU A 33 28.92 -21.59 36.04
CA LEU A 33 28.69 -20.41 35.21
C LEU A 33 28.08 -19.27 36.03
N ALA A 34 27.08 -19.57 36.87
CA ALA A 34 26.43 -18.57 37.72
C ALA A 34 27.43 -17.91 38.69
N ALA A 35 28.27 -18.71 39.36
CA ALA A 35 29.31 -18.21 40.25
C ALA A 35 30.31 -17.30 39.52
N ARG A 36 30.75 -17.68 38.31
CA ARG A 36 31.69 -16.89 37.51
C ARG A 36 31.10 -15.58 36.98
N MET A 37 29.81 -15.59 36.63
CA MET A 37 29.11 -14.38 36.15
C MET A 37 28.71 -13.44 37.29
N GLY A 38 28.67 -13.92 38.53
CA GLY A 38 28.08 -13.18 39.66
C GLY A 38 26.53 -13.21 39.66
N TYR A 39 25.94 -14.25 39.07
CA TYR A 39 24.48 -14.42 38.91
C TYR A 39 23.98 -15.54 39.82
N THR A 40 22.67 -15.66 40.00
CA THR A 40 22.09 -16.83 40.69
C THR A 40 22.01 -18.04 39.75
N PRO A 41 22.14 -19.28 40.26
CA PRO A 41 21.94 -20.48 39.42
C PRO A 41 20.59 -20.49 38.71
N LYS A 42 19.54 -19.97 39.36
CA LYS A 42 18.22 -19.80 38.75
C LYS A 42 18.27 -18.89 37.53
N ALA A 43 18.92 -17.72 37.63
CA ALA A 43 19.01 -16.78 36.51
C ALA A 43 19.74 -17.39 35.31
N VAL A 44 20.84 -18.12 35.55
CA VAL A 44 21.57 -18.83 34.48
C VAL A 44 20.70 -19.93 33.87
N ASN A 45 20.03 -20.74 34.68
CA ASN A 45 19.13 -21.78 34.19
C ASN A 45 17.98 -21.20 33.35
N ASP A 46 17.42 -20.05 33.75
CA ASP A 46 16.39 -19.35 32.97
C ASP A 46 16.94 -18.86 31.62
N ILE A 47 18.21 -18.43 31.54
CA ILE A 47 18.87 -18.10 30.27
C ILE A 47 19.05 -19.35 29.40
N LEU A 48 19.53 -20.46 29.97
CA LEU A 48 19.74 -21.73 29.25
C LEU A 48 18.43 -22.28 28.67
N GLN A 49 17.32 -22.15 29.41
CA GLN A 49 16.00 -22.57 28.97
C GLN A 49 15.32 -21.58 28.01
N GLY A 50 15.88 -20.39 27.81
CA GLY A 50 15.28 -19.33 26.98
C GLY A 50 14.12 -18.57 27.65
N ASN A 51 13.94 -18.73 28.96
CA ASN A 51 12.96 -18.00 29.77
C ASN A 51 13.44 -16.59 30.14
N CYS A 52 14.75 -16.37 30.14
CA CYS A 52 15.38 -15.08 30.38
C CYS A 52 16.17 -14.62 29.15
N ARG A 53 16.06 -13.33 28.83
CA ARG A 53 16.74 -12.72 27.69
C ARG A 53 18.19 -12.39 28.06
N ILE A 54 19.12 -12.62 27.15
CA ILE A 54 20.49 -12.09 27.29
C ILE A 54 20.47 -10.57 27.05
N THR A 55 20.86 -9.79 28.07
CA THR A 55 20.98 -8.33 27.99
C THR A 55 22.43 -7.94 27.66
N PRO A 56 22.72 -6.66 27.33
CA PRO A 56 24.10 -6.22 27.14
C PRO A 56 25.01 -6.55 28.33
N GLU A 57 24.49 -6.40 29.55
CA GLU A 57 25.24 -6.69 30.78
C GLU A 57 25.56 -8.18 30.90
N SER A 58 24.56 -9.06 30.74
CA SER A 58 24.82 -10.50 30.82
C SER A 58 25.65 -11.01 29.65
N ALA A 59 25.57 -10.38 28.46
CA ALA A 59 26.42 -10.70 27.32
C ALA A 59 27.90 -10.38 27.58
N ILE A 60 28.20 -9.25 28.25
CA ILE A 60 29.58 -8.91 28.66
C ILE A 60 30.07 -9.89 29.71
N SER A 61 29.24 -10.24 30.70
CA SER A 61 29.61 -11.27 31.69
C SER A 61 29.87 -12.63 31.03
N LEU A 62 29.06 -13.02 30.04
CA LEU A 62 29.27 -14.24 29.25
C LEU A 62 30.56 -14.18 28.45
N GLU A 63 30.91 -13.03 27.86
CA GLU A 63 32.18 -12.85 27.16
C GLU A 63 33.38 -13.09 28.07
N MET A 64 33.35 -12.54 29.29
CA MET A 64 34.43 -12.72 30.26
C MET A 64 34.61 -14.20 30.68
N VAL A 65 33.54 -15.00 30.66
CA VAL A 65 33.60 -16.41 31.06
C VAL A 65 33.89 -17.35 29.89
N THR A 66 33.25 -17.12 28.75
CA THR A 66 33.24 -18.04 27.59
C THR A 66 34.25 -17.65 26.51
N GLU A 67 34.85 -16.46 26.61
CA GLU A 67 35.69 -15.82 25.59
C GLU A 67 34.97 -15.60 24.24
N ILE A 68 33.65 -15.78 24.20
CA ILE A 68 32.81 -15.51 23.04
C ILE A 68 32.35 -14.04 23.12
N PRO A 69 32.61 -13.21 22.10
CA PRO A 69 32.28 -11.79 22.14
C PRO A 69 30.80 -11.51 22.48
N ALA A 70 30.52 -10.53 23.33
CA ALA A 70 29.17 -10.11 23.72
C ALA A 70 28.25 -9.86 22.51
N GLY A 71 28.83 -9.33 21.43
CA GLY A 71 28.11 -9.10 20.17
C GLY A 71 27.55 -10.38 19.53
N PHE A 72 28.18 -11.54 19.72
CA PHE A 72 27.62 -12.83 19.27
C PHE A 72 26.33 -13.15 20.01
N TRP A 73 26.37 -13.11 21.36
CA TRP A 73 25.22 -13.40 22.21
C TRP A 73 24.05 -12.48 21.93
N LEU A 74 24.31 -11.17 21.80
CA LEU A 74 23.28 -10.19 21.46
C LEU A 74 22.65 -10.45 20.08
N ARG A 75 23.45 -10.77 19.06
CA ARG A 75 22.92 -11.12 17.74
C ARG A 75 22.07 -12.39 17.76
N SER A 76 22.52 -13.42 18.48
CA SER A 76 21.77 -14.67 18.66
C SER A 76 20.43 -14.42 19.36
N GLN A 77 20.46 -13.63 20.44
CA GLN A 77 19.26 -13.24 21.18
C GLN A 77 18.28 -12.44 20.31
N MET A 78 18.75 -11.43 19.59
CA MET A 78 17.93 -10.65 18.67
C MET A 78 17.26 -11.51 17.59
N ALA A 79 18.00 -12.46 17.00
CA ALA A 79 17.45 -13.37 16.00
C ALA A 79 16.35 -14.27 16.59
N TYR A 80 16.56 -14.79 17.80
CA TYR A 80 15.57 -15.62 18.50
C TYR A 80 14.32 -14.83 18.89
N ASP A 81 14.47 -13.60 19.37
CA ASP A 81 13.36 -12.71 19.70
C ASP A 81 12.52 -12.34 18.47
N GLU A 82 13.17 -12.06 17.35
CA GLU A 82 12.51 -11.83 16.07
C GLU A 82 11.71 -13.06 15.65
N PHE A 83 12.30 -14.25 15.74
CA PHE A 83 11.65 -15.52 15.42
C PHE A 83 10.39 -15.74 16.27
N LEU A 84 10.50 -15.64 17.60
CA LEU A 84 9.34 -15.79 18.51
C LEU A 84 8.24 -14.77 18.20
N SER A 85 8.62 -13.53 17.91
CA SER A 85 7.68 -12.46 17.54
C SER A 85 6.95 -12.78 16.24
N ARG A 86 7.66 -13.30 15.23
CA ARG A 86 7.06 -13.73 13.95
C ARG A 86 6.11 -14.90 14.15
N GLU A 87 6.46 -15.90 14.95
CA GLU A 87 5.59 -17.05 15.23
C GLU A 87 4.30 -16.60 15.95
N LYS A 88 4.43 -15.71 16.95
CA LYS A 88 3.27 -15.13 17.64
C LYS A 88 2.32 -14.39 16.69
N ILE A 89 2.88 -13.56 15.79
CA ILE A 89 2.08 -12.85 14.78
C ILE A 89 1.41 -13.84 13.84
N LYS A 90 2.14 -14.83 13.30
CA LYS A 90 1.57 -15.85 12.41
C LYS A 90 0.40 -16.57 13.08
N ALA A 91 0.55 -17.02 14.33
CA ALA A 91 -0.52 -17.67 15.08
C ALA A 91 -1.76 -16.77 15.20
N SER A 92 -1.58 -15.49 15.55
CA SER A 92 -2.70 -14.54 15.67
C SER A 92 -3.44 -14.24 14.35
N LEU A 93 -2.77 -14.47 13.21
CA LEU A 93 -3.33 -14.25 11.87
C LEU A 93 -4.06 -15.50 11.33
N MET A 94 -3.76 -16.70 11.81
CA MET A 94 -4.45 -17.94 11.37
C MET A 94 -5.95 -17.91 11.70
N ASP A 95 -6.33 -17.33 12.84
CA ASP A 95 -7.73 -17.20 13.26
C ASP A 95 -8.54 -16.15 12.45
N GLN A 96 -7.87 -15.36 11.59
CA GLN A 96 -8.49 -14.26 10.87
C GLN A 96 -8.71 -14.56 9.38
N SER A 97 -8.81 -15.84 9.01
CA SER A 97 -9.00 -16.28 7.61
C SER A 97 -10.24 -15.72 6.92
N LEU A 98 -11.29 -15.37 7.69
CA LEU A 98 -12.50 -14.73 7.17
C LEU A 98 -12.24 -13.33 6.62
N TRP A 99 -11.30 -12.58 7.21
CA TRP A 99 -10.96 -11.23 6.76
C TRP A 99 -10.37 -11.24 5.35
N LYS A 100 -9.50 -12.20 5.01
CA LYS A 100 -8.98 -12.37 3.64
C LYS A 100 -10.09 -12.61 2.63
N LYS A 101 -11.10 -13.41 2.99
CA LYS A 101 -12.25 -13.73 2.12
C LYS A 101 -13.15 -12.52 1.84
N SER A 102 -13.04 -11.44 2.63
CA SER A 102 -13.76 -10.19 2.37
C SER A 102 -13.17 -9.39 1.20
N PHE A 103 -11.93 -9.69 0.78
CA PHE A 103 -11.29 -9.01 -0.35
C PHE A 103 -11.54 -9.76 -1.68
N PRO A 104 -11.54 -9.05 -2.82
CA PRO A 104 -11.73 -9.65 -4.13
C PRO A 104 -10.61 -10.64 -4.47
N VAL A 105 -11.00 -11.83 -4.95
CA VAL A 105 -10.07 -12.89 -5.39
C VAL A 105 -9.18 -12.43 -6.54
N GLU A 106 -9.61 -11.42 -7.29
CA GLU A 106 -8.83 -10.81 -8.36
C GLU A 106 -7.48 -10.26 -7.89
N LEU A 107 -7.31 -9.93 -6.60
CA LEU A 107 -6.01 -9.52 -6.04
C LEU A 107 -4.93 -10.58 -6.22
N ASP A 108 -5.29 -11.85 -6.02
CA ASP A 108 -4.39 -12.99 -6.16
C ASP A 108 -4.19 -13.33 -7.64
N VAL A 109 -5.27 -13.34 -8.43
CA VAL A 109 -5.24 -13.65 -9.87
C VAL A 109 -4.38 -12.65 -10.64
N ARG A 110 -4.38 -11.37 -10.23
CA ARG A 110 -3.57 -10.30 -10.83
C ARG A 110 -2.14 -10.25 -10.28
N GLU A 111 -1.79 -11.15 -9.37
CA GLU A 111 -0.52 -11.16 -8.65
C GLU A 111 -0.20 -9.87 -7.87
N TRP A 112 -1.22 -9.04 -7.58
CA TRP A 112 -1.06 -7.84 -6.73
C TRP A 112 -0.68 -8.24 -5.30
N VAL A 113 -1.18 -9.40 -4.89
CA VAL A 113 -0.89 -10.03 -3.60
C VAL A 113 -0.17 -11.35 -3.89
N ARG A 114 1.13 -11.28 -4.18
CA ARG A 114 1.91 -12.47 -4.54
C ARG A 114 1.99 -13.45 -3.37
N GLN A 115 1.44 -14.65 -3.55
CA GLN A 115 1.50 -15.75 -2.58
C GLN A 115 2.54 -16.79 -3.04
N LYS A 116 3.33 -17.31 -2.09
CA LYS A 116 4.05 -18.57 -2.32
C LYS A 116 3.03 -19.72 -2.25
N LYS A 117 3.25 -20.81 -3.01
CA LYS A 117 2.32 -21.97 -3.08
C LYS A 117 1.96 -22.54 -1.70
N ASP A 118 2.88 -22.44 -0.73
CA ASP A 118 2.73 -22.97 0.63
C ASP A 118 2.07 -21.97 1.62
N GLU A 119 1.82 -20.72 1.19
CA GLU A 119 1.30 -19.64 2.03
C GLU A 119 -0.15 -19.25 1.72
N SER A 120 -0.94 -20.15 1.11
CA SER A 120 -2.30 -19.83 0.65
C SER A 120 -3.24 -19.33 1.76
N LYS A 121 -2.99 -19.73 3.01
CA LYS A 121 -3.72 -19.27 4.21
C LYS A 121 -3.11 -18.04 4.87
N SER A 122 -1.93 -17.60 4.44
CA SER A 122 -1.23 -16.45 5.02
C SER A 122 -1.95 -15.14 4.68
N LEU A 123 -2.11 -14.30 5.70
CA LEU A 123 -2.57 -12.91 5.57
C LEU A 123 -1.41 -11.96 5.24
N MET A 124 -0.16 -12.40 5.40
CA MET A 124 1.02 -11.54 5.30
C MET A 124 1.16 -10.84 3.94
N PRO A 125 0.94 -11.50 2.78
CA PRO A 125 0.98 -10.81 1.49
C PRO A 125 -0.03 -9.68 1.39
N LEU A 126 -1.25 -9.87 1.91
CA LEU A 126 -2.33 -8.88 1.87
C LEU A 126 -2.04 -7.70 2.79
N LEU A 127 -1.54 -7.97 4.01
CA LEU A 127 -1.09 -6.94 4.95
C LEU A 127 0.06 -6.11 4.37
N LYS A 128 1.02 -6.75 3.70
CA LYS A 128 2.11 -6.07 2.97
C LYS A 128 1.58 -5.20 1.83
N PHE A 129 0.64 -5.71 1.03
CA PHE A 129 0.00 -4.94 -0.04
C PHE A 129 -0.62 -3.64 0.50
N PHE A 130 -1.36 -3.72 1.60
CA PHE A 130 -1.96 -2.54 2.25
C PHE A 130 -0.98 -1.71 3.10
N ALA A 131 0.24 -2.19 3.33
CA ALA A 131 1.21 -1.59 4.25
C ALA A 131 0.66 -1.38 5.68
N VAL A 132 -0.05 -2.37 6.21
CA VAL A 132 -0.65 -2.36 7.55
C VAL A 132 -0.19 -3.57 8.38
N ALA A 133 -0.13 -3.42 9.70
CA ALA A 133 0.38 -4.46 10.59
C ALA A 133 -0.65 -5.56 10.92
N SER A 134 -1.95 -5.27 10.79
CA SER A 134 -3.02 -6.21 11.13
C SER A 134 -4.37 -5.81 10.47
N PRO A 135 -5.37 -6.72 10.46
CA PRO A 135 -6.74 -6.38 10.04
C PRO A 135 -7.36 -5.22 10.84
N GLN A 136 -7.08 -5.14 12.14
CA GLN A 136 -7.55 -4.04 13.00
C GLN A 136 -6.90 -2.71 12.61
N ALA A 137 -5.62 -2.73 12.22
CA ALA A 137 -4.94 -1.55 11.68
C ALA A 137 -5.55 -1.13 10.34
N TRP A 138 -5.94 -2.08 9.48
CA TRP A 138 -6.68 -1.77 8.25
C TRP A 138 -8.04 -1.11 8.55
N ASP A 139 -8.81 -1.65 9.50
CA ASP A 139 -10.09 -1.04 9.91
C ASP A 139 -9.88 0.39 10.47
N GLY A 140 -8.84 0.58 11.29
CA GLY A 140 -8.45 1.89 11.81
C GLY A 140 -8.09 2.90 10.72
N TYR A 141 -7.32 2.45 9.72
CA TYR A 141 -6.85 3.28 8.61
C TYR A 141 -7.99 3.63 7.62
N TYR A 142 -8.69 2.61 7.11
CA TYR A 142 -9.64 2.76 6.00
C TYR A 142 -11.08 3.06 6.45
N LYS A 143 -11.56 2.46 7.55
CA LYS A 143 -12.95 2.65 8.01
C LYS A 143 -13.10 3.72 9.09
N LYS A 144 -12.09 3.93 9.94
CA LYS A 144 -12.18 4.89 11.06
C LYS A 144 -11.49 6.23 10.76
N ALA A 145 -10.91 6.39 9.57
CA ALA A 145 -10.28 7.62 9.09
C ALA A 145 -9.33 8.27 10.13
N GLN A 146 -8.57 7.48 10.89
CA GLN A 146 -7.71 8.00 11.96
C GLN A 146 -6.55 8.87 11.45
N LEU A 147 -6.31 8.93 10.13
CA LEU A 147 -5.28 9.76 9.51
C LEU A 147 -5.89 10.93 8.74
N LYS A 148 -6.13 12.03 9.46
CA LYS A 148 -6.75 13.29 9.04
C LYS A 148 -6.14 14.02 7.81
N VAL A 149 -5.04 13.53 7.24
CA VAL A 149 -4.20 14.31 6.29
C VAL A 149 -4.16 13.73 4.87
N ALA A 150 -4.11 12.41 4.69
CA ALA A 150 -4.01 11.79 3.36
C ALA A 150 -5.31 11.12 2.89
N PHE A 151 -6.21 10.80 3.83
CA PHE A 151 -7.42 10.02 3.59
C PHE A 151 -8.54 10.62 4.45
N ARG A 152 -9.22 11.65 3.94
CA ARG A 152 -10.36 12.27 4.62
C ARG A 152 -11.69 11.57 4.35
N ILE A 153 -11.65 10.48 3.59
CA ILE A 153 -12.81 9.68 3.25
C ILE A 153 -12.77 8.43 4.10
N SER A 154 -13.68 8.37 5.07
CA SER A 154 -14.00 7.13 5.76
C SER A 154 -14.68 6.18 4.77
N LEU A 155 -14.20 4.94 4.67
CA LEU A 155 -14.88 3.92 3.87
C LEU A 155 -16.03 3.24 4.63
N ALA A 156 -16.41 3.70 5.83
CA ALA A 156 -17.43 3.05 6.65
C ALA A 156 -18.81 2.99 5.98
N GLU A 157 -19.16 4.01 5.19
CA GLU A 157 -20.46 4.13 4.50
C GLU A 157 -20.43 3.56 3.08
N VAL A 158 -19.27 3.03 2.65
CA VAL A 158 -19.10 2.48 1.31
C VAL A 158 -19.71 1.10 1.22
N LYS A 159 -20.49 0.86 0.15
CA LYS A 159 -21.10 -0.45 -0.14
C LYS A 159 -20.11 -1.61 -0.07
N ASP A 160 -18.89 -1.44 -0.61
CA ASP A 160 -17.81 -2.42 -0.52
C ASP A 160 -16.46 -1.73 -0.20
N PRO A 161 -16.11 -1.60 1.10
CA PRO A 161 -14.89 -0.92 1.52
C PRO A 161 -13.63 -1.73 1.19
N TYR A 162 -13.73 -3.06 1.07
CA TYR A 162 -12.59 -3.93 0.81
C TYR A 162 -12.11 -3.78 -0.63
N VAL A 163 -13.03 -3.85 -1.60
CA VAL A 163 -12.74 -3.62 -3.01
C VAL A 163 -12.27 -2.18 -3.26
N THR A 164 -12.95 -1.21 -2.64
CA THR A 164 -12.61 0.21 -2.75
C THR A 164 -11.22 0.50 -2.23
N SER A 165 -10.89 0.03 -1.02
CA SER A 165 -9.55 0.21 -0.44
C SER A 165 -8.47 -0.44 -1.30
N ALA A 166 -8.72 -1.62 -1.87
CA ALA A 166 -7.78 -2.33 -2.72
C ALA A 166 -7.46 -1.54 -3.99
N TRP A 167 -8.49 -0.99 -4.64
CA TRP A 167 -8.33 -0.19 -5.86
C TRP A 167 -7.60 1.12 -5.57
N ILE A 168 -7.97 1.79 -4.49
CA ILE A 168 -7.25 2.98 -3.99
C ILE A 168 -5.78 2.67 -3.74
N ARG A 169 -5.50 1.63 -2.94
CA ARG A 169 -4.14 1.27 -2.54
C ARG A 169 -3.29 0.98 -3.76
N ARG A 170 -3.88 0.38 -4.80
CA ARG A 170 -3.18 0.14 -6.06
C ARG A 170 -2.69 1.43 -6.71
N GLY A 171 -3.52 2.47 -6.78
CA GLY A 171 -3.09 3.76 -7.32
C GLY A 171 -2.00 4.46 -6.50
N GLU A 172 -1.94 4.22 -5.19
CA GLU A 172 -0.83 4.68 -4.35
C GLU A 172 0.48 3.97 -4.72
N ILE A 173 0.46 2.64 -4.83
CA ILE A 173 1.63 1.84 -5.20
C ILE A 173 2.16 2.27 -6.58
N LEU A 174 1.26 2.46 -7.56
CA LEU A 174 1.63 2.91 -8.90
C LEU A 174 2.19 4.33 -8.89
N SER A 175 1.61 5.22 -8.08
CA SER A 175 2.15 6.58 -7.88
C SER A 175 3.55 6.58 -7.26
N ASP A 176 3.85 5.63 -6.36
CA ASP A 176 5.15 5.50 -5.73
C ASP A 176 6.23 4.96 -6.67
N GLN A 177 5.84 4.20 -7.69
CA GLN A 177 6.73 3.74 -8.76
C GLN A 177 7.05 4.84 -9.78
N ASP A 178 6.34 5.97 -9.72
CA ASP A 178 6.46 7.12 -10.62
C ASP A 178 6.64 8.45 -9.91
N PRO A 179 7.83 8.80 -9.42
CA PRO A 179 8.03 10.12 -8.85
C PRO A 179 7.76 11.23 -9.88
N MET A 180 6.95 12.22 -9.50
CA MET A 180 6.69 13.45 -10.29
C MET A 180 7.14 14.69 -9.51
N GLU A 181 7.42 15.76 -10.23
CA GLU A 181 7.74 17.07 -9.64
C GLU A 181 6.55 17.63 -8.84
N LYS A 182 6.85 18.21 -7.67
CA LYS A 182 5.86 18.79 -6.75
C LYS A 182 5.68 20.28 -7.05
N LEU A 183 4.82 20.61 -8.00
CA LEU A 183 4.59 22.01 -8.42
C LEU A 183 3.75 22.85 -7.44
N GLY A 184 3.01 22.20 -6.54
CA GLY A 184 2.08 22.89 -5.64
C GLY A 184 0.78 23.36 -6.34
N GLN A 185 -0.25 23.59 -5.53
CA GLN A 185 -1.61 23.82 -6.03
C GLN A 185 -1.77 25.07 -6.93
N PRO A 186 -1.22 26.25 -6.59
CA PRO A 186 -1.39 27.44 -7.44
C PRO A 186 -0.77 27.28 -8.83
N ALA A 187 0.42 26.66 -8.90
CA ALA A 187 1.12 26.44 -10.16
C ALA A 187 0.38 25.42 -11.05
N VAL A 188 -0.06 24.30 -10.47
CA VAL A 188 -0.88 23.32 -11.20
C VAL A 188 -2.16 23.95 -11.74
N ARG A 189 -2.87 24.74 -10.92
CA ARG A 189 -4.10 25.43 -11.37
C ARG A 189 -3.84 26.42 -12.51
N LYS A 190 -2.75 27.19 -12.44
CA LYS A 190 -2.36 28.13 -13.50
C LYS A 190 -2.06 27.38 -14.80
N LYS A 191 -1.24 26.32 -14.74
CA LYS A 191 -0.92 25.48 -15.90
C LYS A 191 -2.16 24.80 -16.48
N LEU A 192 -3.04 24.27 -15.62
CA LEU A 192 -4.29 23.62 -16.02
C LEU A 192 -5.22 24.58 -16.75
N LYS A 193 -5.43 25.80 -16.24
CA LYS A 193 -6.24 26.82 -16.91
C LYS A 193 -5.70 27.15 -18.30
N ALA A 194 -4.39 27.24 -18.45
CA ALA A 194 -3.75 27.53 -19.74
C ALA A 194 -3.86 26.35 -20.72
N ALA A 195 -3.76 25.11 -20.24
CA ALA A 195 -3.82 23.90 -21.05
C ALA A 195 -5.24 23.35 -21.29
N LEU A 196 -6.26 23.93 -20.65
CA LEU A 196 -7.64 23.43 -20.77
C LEU A 196 -8.14 23.38 -22.22
N PRO A 197 -7.93 24.41 -23.07
CA PRO A 197 -8.32 24.32 -24.49
C PRO A 197 -7.63 23.17 -25.24
N GLU A 198 -6.36 22.89 -24.93
CA GLU A 198 -5.60 21.77 -25.52
C GLU A 198 -6.19 20.42 -25.08
N ILE A 199 -6.56 20.27 -23.80
CA ILE A 199 -7.22 19.06 -23.28
C ILE A 199 -8.57 18.82 -23.97
N ILE A 200 -9.37 19.88 -24.13
CA ILE A 200 -10.69 19.80 -24.79
C ILE A 200 -10.52 19.43 -26.27
N ALA A 201 -9.57 20.06 -26.97
CA ALA A 201 -9.25 19.71 -28.35
C ALA A 201 -8.76 18.26 -28.49
N PHE A 202 -7.94 17.78 -27.55
CA PHE A 202 -7.49 16.40 -27.49
C PHE A 202 -8.68 15.43 -27.29
N ALA A 203 -9.63 15.75 -26.42
CA ALA A 203 -10.86 14.97 -26.25
C ALA A 203 -11.71 14.95 -27.52
N ALA A 204 -11.85 16.09 -28.20
CA ALA A 204 -12.58 16.21 -29.45
C ALA A 204 -11.98 15.37 -30.59
N ALA A 205 -10.65 15.23 -30.61
CA ALA A 205 -9.95 14.37 -31.56
C ALA A 205 -10.10 12.86 -31.22
N ASN A 206 -10.38 12.52 -29.96
CA ASN A 206 -10.38 11.16 -29.44
C ASN A 206 -11.76 10.73 -28.93
N LYS A 207 -12.80 10.86 -29.77
CA LYS A 207 -14.19 10.50 -29.43
C LYS A 207 -14.52 9.02 -29.53
N LYS A 208 -13.72 8.24 -30.25
CA LYS A 208 -14.04 6.83 -30.56
C LYS A 208 -13.13 5.88 -29.80
N LEU A 209 -13.68 4.72 -29.43
CA LEU A 209 -12.87 3.60 -28.97
C LEU A 209 -12.09 2.99 -30.16
N PRO A 210 -10.88 2.47 -29.94
CA PRO A 210 -10.14 1.74 -30.97
C PRO A 210 -10.95 0.53 -31.45
N LYS A 211 -10.93 0.27 -32.78
CA LYS A 211 -11.71 -0.81 -33.42
C LYS A 211 -11.24 -2.24 -33.08
N ARG A 212 -10.05 -2.38 -32.50
CA ARG A 212 -9.49 -3.64 -32.03
C ARG A 212 -9.03 -3.43 -30.60
N GLU A 213 -9.28 -4.41 -29.72
CA GLU A 213 -8.62 -4.52 -28.43
C GLU A 213 -7.13 -4.72 -28.69
N LYS A 214 -6.40 -3.62 -28.87
CA LYS A 214 -4.97 -3.65 -28.71
C LYS A 214 -4.74 -3.66 -27.21
N ARG A 215 -4.48 -4.85 -26.67
CA ARG A 215 -3.54 -4.92 -25.54
C ARG A 215 -2.26 -4.30 -26.04
N ILE A 216 -1.65 -3.40 -25.26
CA ILE A 216 -0.22 -3.44 -24.88
C ILE A 216 0.30 -2.07 -24.37
N THR A 217 1.01 -2.19 -23.22
CA THR A 217 2.13 -1.44 -22.62
C THR A 217 2.13 0.09 -22.41
N TYR A 218 1.99 0.42 -21.12
CA TYR A 218 2.57 1.52 -20.32
C TYR A 218 2.16 2.95 -20.68
N TRP A 219 1.63 3.75 -19.73
CA TRP A 219 2.27 4.14 -18.46
C TRP A 219 1.68 3.51 -17.17
N THR A 220 0.80 2.51 -17.29
CA THR A 220 0.36 1.69 -16.15
C THR A 220 0.61 0.20 -16.46
N PRO A 221 1.62 -0.45 -15.84
CA PRO A 221 2.08 -1.79 -16.22
C PRO A 221 0.99 -2.86 -16.32
N GLU A 222 -0.05 -2.76 -15.49
CA GLU A 222 -1.05 -3.82 -15.33
C GLU A 222 -2.49 -3.41 -15.65
N ALA A 223 -2.71 -2.27 -16.32
CA ALA A 223 -4.03 -1.98 -16.85
C ALA A 223 -4.38 -2.96 -17.99
N GLU A 224 -5.59 -3.51 -18.01
CA GLU A 224 -5.98 -4.49 -19.03
C GLU A 224 -6.16 -3.83 -20.40
N VAL A 225 -6.64 -2.58 -20.40
CA VAL A 225 -6.97 -1.82 -21.60
C VAL A 225 -6.48 -0.39 -21.40
N VAL A 226 -5.38 -0.04 -22.07
CA VAL A 226 -4.90 1.33 -22.22
C VAL A 226 -4.56 1.51 -23.69
N ASP A 227 -5.12 2.56 -24.29
CA ASP A 227 -4.90 2.89 -25.70
C ASP A 227 -4.13 4.21 -25.86
N ASP A 228 -3.88 4.60 -27.11
CA ASP A 228 -3.12 5.80 -27.46
C ASP A 228 -3.79 7.07 -26.91
N CYS A 229 -5.13 7.11 -26.84
CA CYS A 229 -5.86 8.24 -26.26
C CYS A 229 -5.59 8.35 -24.75
N MET A 230 -5.69 7.24 -24.03
CA MET A 230 -5.45 7.20 -22.58
C MET A 230 -3.99 7.56 -22.27
N THR A 231 -3.04 7.05 -23.06
CA THR A 231 -1.61 7.37 -22.90
C THR A 231 -1.33 8.85 -23.18
N GLY A 232 -1.85 9.38 -24.29
CA GLY A 232 -1.69 10.80 -24.61
C GLY A 232 -2.31 11.72 -23.55
N LEU A 233 -3.42 11.32 -22.93
CA LEU A 233 -4.01 12.04 -21.81
C LEU A 233 -3.10 12.06 -20.58
N GLN A 234 -2.46 10.93 -20.25
CA GLN A 234 -1.49 10.85 -19.15
C GLN A 234 -0.31 11.79 -19.39
N GLU A 235 0.24 11.80 -20.60
CA GLU A 235 1.37 12.67 -20.97
C GLU A 235 0.99 14.16 -20.92
N LEU A 236 -0.18 14.52 -21.47
CA LEU A 236 -0.69 15.88 -21.45
C LEU A 236 -0.85 16.38 -20.01
N CYS A 237 -1.49 15.59 -19.15
CA CYS A 237 -1.67 15.93 -17.74
C CYS A 237 -0.34 15.97 -16.97
N ARG A 238 0.61 15.10 -17.29
CA ARG A 238 1.93 15.07 -16.66
C ARG A 238 2.67 16.40 -16.83
N LYS A 239 2.61 17.01 -18.02
CA LYS A 239 3.23 18.33 -18.29
C LYS A 239 2.66 19.46 -17.42
N ILE A 240 1.38 19.33 -17.04
CA ILE A 240 0.67 20.26 -16.14
C ILE A 240 1.05 20.03 -14.67
N GLY A 241 1.57 18.85 -14.34
CA GLY A 241 1.84 18.39 -12.99
C GLY A 241 0.69 17.64 -12.35
N ILE A 242 -0.20 17.04 -13.16
CA ILE A 242 -1.31 16.19 -12.72
C ILE A 242 -0.99 14.76 -13.11
N ARG A 243 -1.04 13.83 -12.15
CA ARG A 243 -0.94 12.40 -12.45
C ARG A 243 -2.31 11.87 -12.83
N VAL A 244 -2.41 11.23 -13.98
CA VAL A 244 -3.58 10.44 -14.38
C VAL A 244 -3.18 8.97 -14.40
N LEU A 245 -3.92 8.11 -13.70
CA LEU A 245 -3.72 6.67 -13.69
C LEU A 245 -4.97 5.95 -14.17
N PHE A 246 -4.79 4.92 -15.00
CA PHE A 246 -5.84 3.98 -15.36
C PHE A 246 -5.57 2.67 -14.65
N VAL A 247 -6.40 2.32 -13.66
CA VAL A 247 -6.19 1.18 -12.77
C VAL A 247 -7.26 0.13 -13.01
N GLN A 248 -6.82 -1.11 -13.17
CA GLN A 248 -7.68 -2.26 -13.45
C GLN A 248 -8.86 -2.38 -12.47
N ASN A 249 -10.09 -2.24 -12.97
CA ASN A 249 -11.25 -2.27 -12.08
C ASN A 249 -11.57 -3.67 -11.54
N PHE A 250 -12.12 -3.76 -10.33
CA PHE A 250 -12.70 -5.01 -9.84
C PHE A 250 -14.12 -5.18 -10.38
N LYS A 251 -14.59 -6.43 -10.56
CA LYS A 251 -15.93 -6.68 -11.13
C LYS A 251 -17.05 -6.10 -10.26
N SER A 252 -16.85 -6.08 -8.95
CA SER A 252 -17.79 -5.56 -7.96
C SER A 252 -17.57 -4.09 -7.58
N SER A 253 -16.51 -3.44 -8.09
CA SER A 253 -16.22 -2.05 -7.71
C SER A 253 -17.21 -1.09 -8.37
N PRO A 254 -17.87 -0.21 -7.60
CA PRO A 254 -18.75 0.80 -8.17
C PRO A 254 -17.99 2.03 -8.70
N ILE A 255 -16.67 2.10 -8.52
CA ILE A 255 -15.90 3.35 -8.69
C ILE A 255 -15.57 3.61 -10.15
N HIS A 256 -15.92 4.81 -10.61
CA HIS A 256 -15.57 5.26 -11.96
C HIS A 256 -14.28 6.09 -12.00
N GLY A 257 -14.14 6.97 -11.01
CA GLY A 257 -13.04 7.93 -10.91
C GLY A 257 -12.82 8.34 -9.47
N MET A 258 -11.64 8.90 -9.23
CA MET A 258 -11.27 9.50 -7.96
C MET A 258 -10.22 10.58 -8.20
N TYR A 259 -10.42 11.73 -7.57
CA TYR A 259 -9.42 12.76 -7.41
C TYR A 259 -8.92 12.84 -5.98
N ARG A 260 -7.60 12.94 -5.82
CA ARG A 260 -6.95 13.22 -4.52
C ARG A 260 -5.58 13.84 -4.68
N TRP A 261 -5.05 14.40 -3.61
CA TRP A 261 -3.62 14.68 -3.53
C TRP A 261 -2.89 13.50 -2.90
N TYR A 262 -1.83 13.05 -3.56
CA TYR A 262 -0.97 11.99 -3.04
C TYR A 262 0.49 12.46 -3.09
N LYS A 263 1.15 12.52 -1.93
CA LYS A 263 2.54 13.03 -1.77
C LYS A 263 2.80 14.37 -2.48
N ASP A 264 1.86 15.31 -2.32
CA ASP A 264 1.90 16.66 -2.92
C ASP A 264 1.79 16.71 -4.46
N VAL A 265 1.27 15.67 -5.08
CA VAL A 265 0.92 15.64 -6.51
C VAL A 265 -0.60 15.38 -6.64
N PRO A 266 -1.35 16.17 -7.42
CA PRO A 266 -2.74 15.87 -7.73
C PRO A 266 -2.81 14.61 -8.59
N LEU A 267 -3.64 13.67 -8.15
CA LEU A 267 -3.83 12.35 -8.72
C LEU A 267 -5.29 12.18 -9.11
N ILE A 268 -5.52 11.95 -10.39
CA ILE A 268 -6.78 11.45 -10.94
C ILE A 268 -6.58 9.96 -11.23
N GLN A 269 -7.33 9.12 -10.55
CA GLN A 269 -7.33 7.68 -10.75
C GLN A 269 -8.66 7.30 -11.39
N LEU A 270 -8.60 6.69 -12.57
CA LEU A 270 -9.75 6.22 -13.35
C LEU A 270 -9.67 4.71 -13.50
N HIS A 271 -10.79 4.04 -13.75
CA HIS A 271 -10.71 2.64 -14.14
C HIS A 271 -10.38 2.48 -15.64
N ASP A 272 -9.92 1.30 -16.02
CA ASP A 272 -9.52 0.97 -17.39
C ASP A 272 -10.68 0.46 -18.28
N ARG A 273 -11.77 -0.06 -17.67
CA ARG A 273 -12.88 -0.71 -18.39
C ARG A 273 -14.03 0.21 -18.85
N PHE A 274 -13.74 1.37 -19.45
CA PHE A 274 -14.79 2.22 -20.00
C PHE A 274 -15.39 1.62 -21.28
N LYS A 275 -16.71 1.35 -21.28
CA LYS A 275 -17.43 0.81 -22.46
C LYS A 275 -17.72 1.86 -23.53
N LYS A 276 -17.69 3.14 -23.15
CA LYS A 276 -18.01 4.30 -23.98
C LYS A 276 -16.99 5.39 -23.69
N ARG A 277 -16.52 6.07 -24.73
CA ARG A 277 -15.50 7.12 -24.60
C ARG A 277 -16.10 8.38 -23.96
N GLU A 278 -17.39 8.61 -24.19
CA GLU A 278 -18.19 9.66 -23.59
C GLU A 278 -18.16 9.56 -22.07
N THR A 279 -18.37 8.35 -21.52
CA THR A 279 -18.33 8.11 -20.07
C THR A 279 -16.94 8.36 -19.50
N MET A 280 -15.89 7.89 -20.19
CA MET A 280 -14.50 8.14 -19.79
C MET A 280 -14.20 9.65 -19.69
N TRP A 281 -14.51 10.41 -20.75
CA TRP A 281 -14.23 11.84 -20.78
C TRP A 281 -15.04 12.61 -19.75
N PHE A 282 -16.32 12.27 -19.57
CA PHE A 282 -17.15 12.88 -18.53
C PHE A 282 -16.54 12.66 -17.14
N THR A 283 -16.22 11.41 -16.79
CA THR A 283 -15.56 11.08 -15.51
C THR A 283 -14.24 11.85 -15.38
N PHE A 284 -13.39 11.86 -16.41
CA PHE A 284 -12.13 12.59 -16.36
C PHE A 284 -12.33 14.10 -16.13
N PHE A 285 -13.23 14.76 -16.88
CA PHE A 285 -13.46 16.19 -16.74
C PHE A 285 -14.06 16.55 -15.38
N HIS A 286 -14.92 15.68 -14.83
CA HIS A 286 -15.41 15.87 -13.47
C HIS A 286 -14.25 15.81 -12.46
N GLU A 287 -13.38 14.81 -12.53
CA GLU A 287 -12.20 14.74 -11.64
C GLU A 287 -11.25 15.93 -11.84
N LEU A 288 -11.11 16.41 -13.08
CA LEU A 288 -10.34 17.60 -13.42
C LEU A 288 -10.93 18.87 -12.80
N ALA A 289 -12.25 18.95 -12.67
CA ALA A 289 -12.94 20.05 -11.99
C ALA A 289 -12.52 20.15 -10.53
N HIS A 290 -12.36 19.02 -9.83
CA HIS A 290 -11.88 19.03 -8.44
C HIS A 290 -10.43 19.53 -8.30
N VAL A 291 -9.57 19.24 -9.28
CA VAL A 291 -8.22 19.84 -9.36
C VAL A 291 -8.35 21.37 -9.46
N LEU A 292 -9.22 21.84 -10.36
CA LEU A 292 -9.36 23.24 -10.72
C LEU A 292 -10.01 24.07 -9.59
N TYR A 293 -11.13 23.61 -9.03
CA TYR A 293 -11.96 24.38 -8.10
C TYR A 293 -11.75 23.99 -6.63
N HIS A 294 -11.56 22.70 -6.32
CA HIS A 294 -11.71 22.19 -4.96
C HIS A 294 -10.40 21.93 -4.19
N GLY A 295 -9.27 21.82 -4.89
CA GLY A 295 -7.94 22.01 -4.28
C GLY A 295 -7.45 20.90 -3.34
N LYS A 296 -6.41 21.18 -2.53
CA LYS A 296 -5.75 20.20 -1.63
C LYS A 296 -6.62 19.64 -0.52
N LYS A 297 -7.74 20.30 -0.18
CA LYS A 297 -8.57 19.96 0.99
C LYS A 297 -9.74 19.03 0.65
N GLY A 298 -9.94 18.65 -0.61
CA GLY A 298 -10.96 17.70 -1.05
C GLY A 298 -10.34 16.47 -1.71
N ILE A 299 -10.70 15.29 -1.20
CA ILE A 299 -10.61 14.02 -1.95
C ILE A 299 -12.04 13.81 -2.45
N CYS A 300 -12.24 13.51 -3.73
CA CYS A 300 -13.54 13.18 -4.31
C CYS A 300 -13.48 11.76 -4.87
N LEU A 301 -14.49 10.95 -4.56
CA LEU A 301 -14.64 9.57 -5.00
C LEU A 301 -15.98 9.48 -5.75
N GLN A 302 -15.95 9.30 -7.07
CA GLN A 302 -17.19 9.15 -7.84
C GLN A 302 -17.83 7.77 -7.67
N ASN A 303 -19.17 7.76 -7.64
CA ASN A 303 -20.03 6.57 -7.54
C ASN A 303 -19.82 5.71 -6.28
N ILE A 304 -19.38 6.36 -5.20
CA ILE A 304 -19.57 5.80 -3.87
C ILE A 304 -20.43 6.79 -3.11
N GLU A 305 -21.51 6.32 -2.49
CA GLU A 305 -22.29 7.08 -1.49
C GLU A 305 -21.44 7.32 -0.23
N ILE A 306 -20.28 7.92 -0.40
CA ILE A 306 -19.58 8.56 0.69
C ILE A 306 -20.11 9.96 0.62
N THR A 307 -20.98 10.25 1.58
CA THR A 307 -21.45 11.58 1.94
C THR A 307 -20.43 12.65 1.55
N HIS A 308 -20.57 13.19 0.35
CA HIS A 308 -19.93 14.44 0.00
C HIS A 308 -20.57 15.43 0.95
N ASN A 309 -19.83 15.84 1.98
CA ASN A 309 -20.23 16.89 2.91
C ASN A 309 -20.48 18.25 2.21
N TYR A 310 -20.49 18.30 0.86
CA TYR A 310 -20.59 19.49 0.01
C TYR A 310 -21.23 19.13 -1.36
N PRO A 311 -22.54 18.86 -1.44
CA PRO A 311 -23.23 18.57 -2.71
C PRO A 311 -22.96 19.62 -3.80
N GLU A 312 -22.82 20.89 -3.41
CA GLU A 312 -22.46 22.00 -4.29
C GLU A 312 -21.17 21.75 -5.10
N LYS A 313 -20.16 21.10 -4.52
CA LYS A 313 -18.89 20.81 -5.22
C LYS A 313 -19.03 19.74 -6.29
N GLU A 314 -19.89 18.76 -6.04
CA GLU A 314 -20.19 17.69 -7.02
C GLU A 314 -21.01 18.25 -8.17
N ASP A 315 -21.96 19.15 -7.87
CA ASP A 315 -22.73 19.87 -8.89
C ASP A 315 -21.83 20.77 -9.75
N GLU A 316 -20.91 21.53 -9.15
CA GLU A 316 -19.91 22.32 -9.88
C GLU A 316 -19.05 21.44 -10.80
N ALA A 317 -18.62 20.27 -10.32
CA ALA A 317 -17.83 19.34 -11.10
C ALA A 317 -18.62 18.73 -12.26
N ASN A 318 -19.89 18.38 -12.04
CA ASN A 318 -20.80 17.89 -13.08
C ASN A 318 -21.05 18.96 -14.15
N CYS A 319 -21.37 20.19 -13.75
CA CYS A 319 -21.59 21.29 -14.69
C CYS A 319 -20.32 21.59 -15.52
N PHE A 320 -19.15 21.58 -14.89
CA PHE A 320 -17.88 21.75 -15.59
C PHE A 320 -17.63 20.62 -16.59
N ALA A 321 -17.87 19.37 -16.20
CA ALA A 321 -17.72 18.22 -17.08
C ALA A 321 -18.65 18.32 -18.30
N GLN A 322 -19.93 18.62 -18.09
CA GLN A 322 -20.90 18.83 -19.16
C GLN A 322 -20.45 19.93 -20.13
N LYS A 323 -19.98 21.07 -19.61
CA LYS A 323 -19.46 22.16 -20.45
C LYS A 323 -18.28 21.70 -21.32
N CYS A 324 -17.30 21.02 -20.73
CA CYS A 324 -16.14 20.52 -21.47
C CYS A 324 -16.53 19.48 -22.54
N MET A 325 -17.52 18.62 -22.22
CA MET A 325 -18.06 17.64 -23.16
C MET A 325 -18.72 18.32 -24.37
N LEU A 326 -19.53 19.35 -24.13
CA LEU A 326 -20.17 20.13 -25.20
C LEU A 326 -19.14 20.86 -26.07
N GLU A 327 -18.13 21.49 -25.46
CA GLU A 327 -17.04 22.17 -26.18
C GLU A 327 -16.19 21.20 -27.01
N ALA A 328 -16.01 19.97 -26.53
CA ALA A 328 -15.37 18.89 -27.29
C ALA A 328 -16.30 18.30 -28.39
N GLY A 329 -17.56 18.72 -28.46
CA GLY A 329 -18.55 18.29 -29.44
C GLY A 329 -19.06 16.86 -29.19
N PHE A 330 -19.20 16.45 -27.93
CA PHE A 330 -20.01 15.29 -27.57
C PHE A 330 -21.49 15.69 -27.53
N ASP A 331 -22.38 14.76 -27.89
CA ASP A 331 -23.81 14.99 -27.84
C ASP A 331 -24.29 15.09 -26.38
N ALA A 332 -25.25 15.99 -26.14
CA ALA A 332 -25.82 16.29 -24.82
C ALA A 332 -26.67 15.15 -24.26
#